data_AF-A0A9X3SVA1-F1
#
_entry.id   AF-A0A9X3SVA1-F1
#
_cell.length_a   1.000
_cell.length_b   1.000
_cell.length_c   1.000
_cell.angle_alpha   90.00
_cell.angle_beta   90.00
_cell.angle_gamma   90.00
#
_symmetry.space_group_name_H-M   'P 1'
#
loop_
_entity.id
_entity.type
_entity.pdbx_description
1 polymer ?
#
loop_
_entity_poly.entity_id
_entity_poly.type
_entity_poly.pdbx_seq_one_letter_code
_entity_poly.pdbx_strand_id
1 'polypeptide(L)'
;MTAAETPAIAGTVGSLLGKTAAAWRTPEFGLSAAERLVVTFSDGSAAFAKGATTEETAGWLRNEHRILDHLRGTGLAPEVLGWHDDGTGQPLLVTEDLSAAYWPAAGVKHPGGSTSTVWRPGDIDVLRRTLDRLRRVPLPVGLPRTPSWPGPQWPRVIELADRLADLGVVIRGWLEANAETLTAVDAEAGTALELDAHLVHGDFRSDNLCILGNTGEREGRLVDWSHAGAGHELHDLVQLLPTLHLEGGPPPWQVCTEPAPLIARLAGPSLQRACVSEQPDWLRRVFVDLASINLTWLAAALGLPLPVPDQDALG
;
A
#
# COMPACT_ATOMS: atom_id res chain seq x y z
N MET A 1 5.66 -33.31 -24.15
CA MET A 1 5.54 -31.98 -23.52
C MET A 1 6.81 -31.23 -23.85
N THR A 2 6.74 -30.25 -24.75
CA THR A 2 7.84 -29.31 -25.00
C THR A 2 8.10 -28.56 -23.70
N ALA A 3 9.34 -28.60 -23.21
CA ALA A 3 9.74 -27.76 -22.08
C ALA A 3 9.40 -26.32 -22.43
N ALA A 4 8.57 -25.66 -21.61
CA ALA A 4 8.36 -24.23 -21.77
C ALA A 4 9.74 -23.55 -21.72
N GLU A 5 10.04 -22.67 -22.67
CA GLU A 5 11.28 -21.91 -22.64
C GLU A 5 11.36 -21.16 -21.30
N THR A 6 12.46 -21.34 -20.58
CA THR A 6 12.71 -20.65 -19.32
C THR A 6 12.73 -19.15 -19.57
N PRO A 7 11.86 -18.35 -18.92
CA PRO A 7 11.92 -16.90 -19.00
C PRO A 7 13.32 -16.43 -18.62
N ALA A 8 13.84 -15.43 -19.34
CA ALA A 8 15.21 -14.94 -19.16
C ALA A 8 15.52 -14.64 -17.68
N ILE A 9 14.60 -13.96 -17.00
CA ILE A 9 14.68 -13.64 -15.58
C ILE A 9 14.76 -14.88 -14.67
N ALA A 10 14.08 -15.99 -14.97
CA ALA A 10 14.19 -17.22 -14.16
C ALA A 10 15.58 -17.87 -14.30
N GLY A 11 16.19 -17.79 -15.48
CA GLY A 11 17.59 -18.19 -15.70
C GLY A 11 18.59 -17.30 -14.96
N THR A 12 18.37 -15.98 -14.97
CA THR A 12 19.18 -15.01 -14.22
C THR A 12 19.09 -15.25 -12.72
N VAL A 13 17.88 -15.48 -12.18
CA VAL A 13 17.66 -15.81 -10.77
C VAL A 13 18.42 -17.10 -10.37
N GLY A 14 18.33 -18.15 -11.18
CA GLY A 14 19.07 -19.39 -10.94
C GLY A 14 20.58 -19.15 -10.90
N SER A 15 21.11 -18.39 -11.86
CA SER A 15 22.54 -18.05 -11.91
C SER A 15 22.99 -17.22 -10.71
N LEU A 16 22.19 -16.22 -10.31
CA LEU A 16 22.46 -15.34 -9.17
C LEU A 16 22.52 -16.10 -7.84
N LEU A 17 21.66 -17.09 -7.67
CA LEU A 17 21.60 -17.90 -6.45
C LEU A 17 22.45 -19.18 -6.51
N GLY A 18 23.09 -19.48 -7.63
CA GLY A 18 23.81 -20.74 -7.84
C GLY A 18 22.90 -21.98 -7.82
N LYS A 19 21.66 -21.84 -8.30
CA LYS A 19 20.62 -22.89 -8.28
C LYS A 19 20.07 -23.15 -9.68
N THR A 20 19.57 -24.37 -9.91
CA THR A 20 18.88 -24.71 -11.16
C THR A 20 17.38 -24.44 -11.02
N ALA A 21 16.86 -23.50 -11.82
CA ALA A 21 15.42 -23.27 -11.91
C ALA A 21 14.72 -24.51 -12.51
N ALA A 22 13.71 -25.03 -11.81
CA ALA A 22 12.96 -26.22 -12.20
C ALA A 22 11.54 -25.87 -12.68
N ALA A 23 10.91 -24.87 -12.08
CA ALA A 23 9.60 -24.35 -12.48
C ALA A 23 9.48 -22.87 -12.13
N TRP A 24 8.53 -22.17 -12.76
CA TRP A 24 8.24 -20.77 -12.48
C TRP A 24 6.75 -20.46 -12.69
N ARG A 25 6.26 -19.42 -12.00
CA ARG A 25 4.91 -18.90 -12.18
C ARG A 25 4.86 -17.41 -11.90
N THR A 26 3.93 -16.71 -12.56
CA THR A 26 3.58 -15.34 -12.20
C THR A 26 2.76 -15.37 -10.90
N PRO A 27 3.07 -14.52 -9.91
CA PRO A 27 2.25 -14.38 -8.70
C PRO A 27 0.86 -13.83 -9.04
N GLU A 28 -0.12 -14.10 -8.17
CA GLU A 28 -1.51 -13.65 -8.36
C GLU A 28 -1.69 -12.14 -8.09
N PHE A 29 -0.79 -11.53 -7.33
CA PHE A 29 -0.85 -10.14 -6.89
C PHE A 29 0.36 -9.32 -7.37
N GLY A 30 0.21 -7.99 -7.39
CA GLY A 30 1.22 -7.02 -7.79
C GLY A 30 0.82 -6.22 -9.02
N LEU A 31 0.53 -4.93 -8.83
CA LEU A 31 -0.03 -4.04 -9.88
C LEU A 31 1.02 -3.18 -10.60
N SER A 32 2.29 -3.19 -10.16
CA SER A 32 3.33 -2.38 -10.83
C SER A 32 3.77 -2.99 -12.15
N ALA A 33 4.35 -2.19 -13.05
CA ALA A 33 4.85 -2.63 -14.35
C ALA A 33 6.11 -3.53 -14.30
N ALA A 34 6.66 -3.79 -13.11
CA ALA A 34 7.82 -4.67 -12.93
C ALA A 34 7.48 -6.13 -13.27
N GLU A 35 8.43 -6.84 -13.86
CA GLU A 35 8.31 -8.28 -14.09
C GLU A 35 8.39 -9.02 -12.74
N ARG A 36 7.50 -9.99 -12.53
CA ARG A 36 7.42 -10.75 -11.27
C ARG A 36 7.29 -12.23 -11.51
N LEU A 37 8.12 -13.02 -10.83
CA LEU A 37 8.07 -14.48 -10.88
C LEU A 37 8.35 -15.08 -9.51
N VAL A 38 7.66 -16.18 -9.24
CA VAL A 38 8.11 -17.16 -8.25
C VAL A 38 8.85 -18.25 -9.00
N VAL A 39 10.10 -18.49 -8.62
CA VAL A 39 10.96 -19.52 -9.20
C VAL A 39 11.12 -20.65 -8.17
N THR A 40 10.81 -21.87 -8.57
CA THR A 40 11.07 -23.09 -7.80
C THR A 40 12.31 -23.76 -8.35
N PHE A 41 13.23 -24.13 -7.47
CA PHE A 41 14.51 -24.75 -7.82
C PHE A 41 14.46 -26.28 -7.71
N SER A 42 15.46 -26.94 -8.29
CA SER A 42 15.58 -28.42 -8.26
C SER A 42 15.76 -29.01 -6.86
N ASP A 43 16.22 -28.21 -5.89
CA ASP A 43 16.32 -28.59 -4.47
C ASP A 43 14.98 -28.46 -3.70
N GLY A 44 13.92 -28.04 -4.37
CA GLY A 44 12.58 -27.83 -3.79
C GLY A 44 12.39 -26.48 -3.11
N SER A 45 13.44 -25.66 -2.97
CA SER A 45 13.31 -24.29 -2.47
C SER A 45 12.68 -23.37 -3.52
N ALA A 46 12.18 -22.21 -3.09
CA ALA A 46 11.60 -21.21 -3.97
C ALA A 46 12.06 -19.79 -3.61
N ALA A 47 12.03 -18.91 -4.59
CA ALA A 47 12.32 -17.48 -4.44
C ALA A 47 11.31 -16.63 -5.21
N PHE A 48 11.04 -15.44 -4.70
CA PHE A 48 10.27 -14.42 -5.40
C PHE A 48 11.24 -13.41 -6.04
N ALA A 49 11.01 -13.06 -7.29
CA ALA A 49 11.86 -12.16 -8.06
C ALA A 49 11.05 -11.00 -8.63
N LYS A 50 11.61 -9.79 -8.52
CA LYS A 50 11.15 -8.56 -9.17
C LYS A 50 12.24 -8.05 -10.10
N GLY A 51 11.93 -7.89 -11.38
CA GLY A 51 12.79 -7.25 -12.37
C GLY A 51 12.22 -5.91 -12.81
N ALA A 52 13.03 -4.86 -12.79
CA ALA A 52 12.63 -3.56 -13.32
C ALA A 52 12.42 -3.63 -14.85
N THR A 53 11.46 -2.87 -15.37
CA THR A 53 11.15 -2.78 -16.81
C THR A 53 11.29 -1.35 -17.35
N THR A 54 11.32 -0.37 -16.46
CA THR A 54 11.50 1.07 -16.72
C THR A 54 12.45 1.69 -15.71
N GLU A 55 12.99 2.89 -15.99
CA GLU A 55 13.82 3.64 -15.02
C GLU A 55 13.09 3.93 -13.71
N GLU A 56 11.78 4.20 -13.79
CA GLU A 56 10.94 4.42 -12.61
C GLU A 56 10.88 3.16 -11.75
N THR A 57 10.57 2.00 -12.35
CA THR A 57 10.59 0.73 -11.61
C THR A 57 11.99 0.37 -11.11
N ALA A 58 13.06 0.77 -11.81
CA ALA A 58 14.43 0.60 -11.34
C ALA A 58 14.68 1.41 -10.06
N GLY A 59 14.24 2.67 -10.02
CA GLY A 59 14.26 3.50 -8.82
C GLY A 59 13.49 2.86 -7.65
N TRP A 60 12.30 2.34 -7.91
CA TRP A 60 11.48 1.63 -6.91
C TRP A 60 12.19 0.38 -6.36
N LEU A 61 12.75 -0.47 -7.23
CA LEU A 61 13.47 -1.68 -6.80
C LEU A 61 14.72 -1.35 -5.99
N ARG A 62 15.47 -0.30 -6.35
CA ARG A 62 16.62 0.18 -5.56
C ARG A 62 16.20 0.66 -4.17
N ASN A 63 15.08 1.38 -4.08
CA ASN A 63 14.53 1.81 -2.80
C ASN A 63 14.09 0.60 -1.97
N GLU A 64 13.33 -0.33 -2.56
CA GLU A 64 12.90 -1.55 -1.91
C GLU A 64 14.11 -2.36 -1.40
N HIS A 65 15.12 -2.60 -2.23
CA HIS A 65 16.34 -3.31 -1.82
C HIS A 65 17.04 -2.64 -0.63
N ARG A 66 17.20 -1.31 -0.66
CA ARG A 66 17.80 -0.55 0.44
C ARG A 66 17.04 -0.76 1.76
N ILE A 67 15.71 -0.77 1.70
CA ILE A 67 14.87 -0.97 2.89
C ILE A 67 14.91 -2.40 3.38
N LEU A 68 14.82 -3.38 2.48
CA LEU A 68 14.92 -4.79 2.85
C LEU A 68 16.28 -5.12 3.50
N ASP A 69 17.38 -4.54 2.99
CA ASP A 69 18.69 -4.73 3.59
C ASP A 69 18.79 -4.12 5.00
N HIS A 70 18.17 -2.95 5.21
CA HIS A 70 18.06 -2.33 6.55
C HIS A 70 17.18 -3.14 7.51
N LEU A 71 16.16 -3.81 7.00
CA LEU A 71 15.22 -4.63 7.77
C LEU A 71 15.67 -6.09 7.93
N ARG A 72 16.86 -6.46 7.43
CA ARG A 72 17.37 -7.83 7.48
C ARG A 72 17.36 -8.41 8.90
N GLY A 73 16.82 -9.61 9.06
CA GLY A 73 16.76 -10.30 10.36
C GLY A 73 15.76 -9.72 11.36
N THR A 74 15.06 -8.62 11.04
CA THR A 74 14.04 -8.06 11.92
C THR A 74 12.76 -8.89 11.94
N GLY A 75 12.53 -9.71 10.91
CA GLY A 75 11.27 -10.40 10.68
C GLY A 75 10.12 -9.42 10.42
N LEU A 76 10.37 -8.27 9.80
CA LEU A 76 9.30 -7.36 9.33
C LEU A 76 9.08 -7.44 7.83
N ALA A 77 10.08 -7.88 7.09
CA ALA A 77 10.08 -7.92 5.63
C ALA A 77 10.69 -9.24 5.12
N PRO A 78 10.54 -9.56 3.82
CA PRO A 78 11.22 -10.69 3.20
C PRO A 78 12.74 -10.61 3.33
N GLU A 79 13.38 -11.74 3.60
CA GLU A 79 14.84 -11.86 3.48
C GLU A 79 15.28 -11.72 2.01
N VAL A 80 16.30 -10.87 1.78
CA VAL A 80 16.94 -10.73 0.47
C VAL A 80 17.86 -11.92 0.22
N LEU A 81 17.56 -12.70 -0.83
CA LEU A 81 18.35 -13.84 -1.28
C LEU A 81 19.38 -13.45 -2.35
N GLY A 82 19.07 -12.43 -3.15
CA GLY A 82 19.96 -11.95 -4.21
C GLY A 82 19.57 -10.56 -4.70
N TRP A 83 20.57 -9.81 -5.12
CA TRP A 83 20.42 -8.50 -5.73
C TRP A 83 21.39 -8.37 -6.90
N HIS A 84 20.90 -7.84 -8.02
CA HIS A 84 21.70 -7.50 -9.17
C HIS A 84 21.33 -6.11 -9.67
N ASP A 85 22.27 -5.19 -9.65
CA ASP A 85 22.15 -3.85 -10.22
C ASP A 85 23.56 -3.38 -10.59
N ASP A 86 23.77 -3.11 -11.88
CA ASP A 86 25.03 -2.58 -12.40
C ASP A 86 25.04 -1.04 -12.46
N GLY A 87 23.97 -0.39 -11.99
CA GLY A 87 23.80 1.06 -11.98
C GLY A 87 23.42 1.67 -13.35
N THR A 88 23.36 0.87 -14.41
CA THR A 88 23.06 1.32 -15.78
C THR A 88 21.93 0.54 -16.45
N GLY A 89 21.59 -0.62 -15.91
CA GLY A 89 20.57 -1.54 -16.40
C GLY A 89 19.36 -1.65 -15.48
N GLN A 90 18.54 -2.66 -15.77
CA GLN A 90 17.34 -2.98 -15.02
C GLN A 90 17.69 -3.84 -13.80
N PRO A 91 17.55 -3.33 -12.56
CA PRO A 91 17.84 -4.11 -11.38
C PRO A 91 16.91 -5.32 -11.23
N LEU A 92 17.45 -6.37 -10.60
CA LEU A 92 16.74 -7.58 -10.23
C LEU A 92 16.89 -7.81 -8.72
N LEU A 93 15.76 -7.83 -8.03
CA LEU A 93 15.65 -8.14 -6.61
C LEU A 93 15.07 -9.55 -6.43
N VAL A 94 15.73 -10.37 -5.63
CA VAL A 94 15.30 -11.73 -5.30
C VAL A 94 15.16 -11.88 -3.78
N THR A 95 13.97 -12.23 -3.33
CA THR A 95 13.63 -12.41 -1.91
C THR A 95 13.13 -13.82 -1.63
N GLU A 96 12.99 -14.16 -0.36
CA GLU A 96 12.25 -15.36 0.06
C GLU A 96 10.85 -15.41 -0.57
N ASP A 97 10.37 -16.62 -0.86
CA ASP A 97 9.01 -16.83 -1.34
C ASP A 97 8.02 -16.94 -0.17
N LEU A 98 7.16 -15.93 -0.04
CA LEU A 98 6.09 -15.88 0.97
C LEU A 98 4.74 -16.40 0.46
N SER A 99 4.70 -17.04 -0.71
CA SER A 99 3.45 -17.52 -1.30
C SER A 99 2.68 -18.54 -0.45
N ALA A 100 3.38 -19.28 0.42
CA ALA A 100 2.77 -20.25 1.33
C ALA A 100 2.23 -19.62 2.63
N ALA A 101 2.53 -18.33 2.89
CA ALA A 101 2.01 -17.62 4.05
C ALA A 101 0.49 -17.39 3.93
N TYR A 102 -0.14 -16.97 5.03
CA TYR A 102 -1.52 -16.52 4.96
C TYR A 102 -1.60 -15.07 4.47
N TRP A 103 -2.38 -14.83 3.43
CA TRP A 103 -2.62 -13.50 2.87
C TRP A 103 -4.10 -13.14 3.05
N PRO A 104 -4.44 -12.15 3.89
CA PRO A 104 -5.83 -11.71 4.04
C PRO A 104 -6.48 -11.36 2.69
N ALA A 105 -5.75 -10.64 1.83
CA ALA A 105 -6.22 -10.24 0.51
C ALA A 105 -6.44 -11.41 -0.48
N ALA A 106 -5.90 -12.60 -0.20
CA ALA A 106 -6.07 -13.76 -1.08
C ALA A 106 -7.39 -14.52 -0.87
N GLY A 107 -8.21 -14.10 0.10
CA GLY A 107 -9.33 -14.83 0.71
C GLY A 107 -10.10 -15.84 -0.16
N VAL A 108 -11.32 -15.51 -0.58
CA VAL A 108 -12.19 -16.42 -1.36
C VAL A 108 -12.35 -15.91 -2.77
N LYS A 109 -12.06 -16.77 -3.76
CA LYS A 109 -12.32 -16.51 -5.18
C LYS A 109 -13.82 -16.63 -5.46
N HIS A 110 -14.45 -15.54 -5.87
CA HIS A 110 -15.84 -15.52 -6.27
C HIS A 110 -16.01 -15.90 -7.76
N PRO A 111 -17.16 -16.47 -8.15
CA PRO A 111 -17.53 -16.58 -9.57
C PRO A 111 -17.44 -15.20 -10.23
N GLY A 112 -16.61 -15.08 -11.27
CA GLY A 112 -16.29 -13.79 -11.89
C GLY A 112 -14.88 -13.26 -11.60
N GLY A 113 -14.07 -13.98 -10.80
CA GLY A 113 -12.62 -13.76 -10.69
C GLY A 113 -12.20 -12.69 -9.67
N SER A 114 -13.13 -12.12 -8.91
CA SER A 114 -12.81 -11.22 -7.80
C SER A 114 -12.50 -12.02 -6.55
N THR A 115 -11.42 -11.67 -5.87
CA THR A 115 -11.05 -12.23 -4.57
C THR A 115 -11.51 -11.28 -3.46
N SER A 116 -12.14 -11.82 -2.43
CA SER A 116 -12.53 -11.03 -1.24
C SER A 116 -11.48 -11.14 -0.15
N THR A 117 -11.15 -10.01 0.50
CA THR A 117 -10.28 -9.99 1.68
C THR A 117 -10.95 -10.71 2.85
N VAL A 118 -10.20 -11.55 3.55
CA VAL A 118 -10.65 -12.29 4.74
C VAL A 118 -9.71 -12.03 5.91
N TRP A 119 -10.20 -11.38 6.95
CA TRP A 119 -9.49 -11.19 8.22
C TRP A 119 -9.94 -12.26 9.22
N ARG A 120 -9.02 -13.09 9.71
CA ARG A 120 -9.31 -14.09 10.75
C ARG A 120 -9.35 -13.43 12.12
N PRO A 121 -10.00 -14.05 13.12
CA PRO A 121 -9.90 -13.60 14.50
C PRO A 121 -8.44 -13.37 14.94
N GLY A 122 -8.16 -12.15 15.42
CA GLY A 122 -6.84 -11.71 15.89
C GLY A 122 -5.83 -11.31 14.80
N ASP A 123 -6.16 -11.37 13.50
CA ASP A 123 -5.26 -10.87 12.44
C ASP A 123 -5.06 -9.35 12.54
N ILE A 124 -6.11 -8.61 12.93
CA ILE A 124 -6.01 -7.17 13.19
C ILE A 124 -5.04 -6.88 14.33
N ASP A 125 -4.96 -7.74 15.35
CA ASP A 125 -3.96 -7.59 16.42
C ASP A 125 -2.54 -7.85 15.91
N VAL A 126 -2.37 -8.80 14.97
CA VAL A 126 -1.08 -9.04 14.29
C VAL A 126 -0.67 -7.81 13.49
N LEU A 127 -1.60 -7.21 12.75
CA LEU A 127 -1.38 -5.98 12.00
C LEU A 127 -0.93 -4.85 12.91
N ARG A 128 -1.66 -4.61 14.02
CA ARG A 128 -1.33 -3.56 14.99
C ARG A 128 0.06 -3.76 15.60
N ARG A 129 0.39 -4.99 16.00
CA ARG A 129 1.74 -5.34 16.49
C ARG A 129 2.82 -5.17 15.43
N THR A 130 2.49 -5.36 14.15
CA THR A 130 3.42 -5.19 13.03
C THR A 130 3.73 -3.71 12.82
N LEU A 131 2.72 -2.84 12.81
CA LEU A 131 2.89 -1.37 12.81
C LEU A 131 3.68 -0.91 14.04
N ASP A 132 3.38 -1.46 15.22
CA ASP A 132 4.08 -1.13 16.46
C ASP A 132 5.56 -1.49 16.44
N ARG A 133 5.93 -2.57 15.73
CA ARG A 133 7.32 -2.96 15.52
C ARG A 133 7.98 -2.05 14.48
N LEU A 134 7.29 -1.76 13.38
CA LEU A 134 7.80 -0.89 12.32
C LEU A 134 8.17 0.50 12.85
N ARG A 135 7.31 1.14 13.64
CA ARG A 135 7.59 2.48 14.22
C ARG A 135 8.82 2.54 15.13
N ARG A 136 9.30 1.38 15.62
CA ARG A 136 10.49 1.26 16.48
C ARG A 136 11.77 0.99 15.69
N VAL A 137 11.66 0.71 14.39
CA VAL A 137 12.83 0.55 13.53
C VAL A 137 13.50 1.92 13.36
N PRO A 138 14.81 2.04 13.64
CA PRO A 138 15.53 3.28 13.39
C PRO A 138 15.45 3.68 11.92
N LEU A 139 15.30 4.97 11.64
CA LEU A 139 15.29 5.46 10.27
C LEU A 139 16.66 5.22 9.60
N PRO A 140 16.72 4.62 8.40
CA PRO A 140 17.96 4.50 7.66
C PRO A 140 18.56 5.88 7.34
N VAL A 141 19.86 6.05 7.54
CA VAL A 141 20.56 7.31 7.26
C VAL A 141 20.36 7.70 5.80
N GLY A 142 19.93 8.94 5.55
CA GLY A 142 19.74 9.48 4.21
C GLY A 142 18.60 8.82 3.43
N LEU A 143 17.66 8.17 4.10
CA LEU A 143 16.41 7.76 3.45
C LEU A 143 15.66 9.03 3.07
N PRO A 144 15.24 9.20 1.80
CA PRO A 144 14.44 10.35 1.44
C PRO A 144 13.14 10.35 2.26
N ARG A 145 12.64 11.54 2.55
CA ARG A 145 11.24 11.66 2.97
C ARG A 145 10.39 11.05 1.87
N THR A 146 9.43 10.24 2.29
CA THR A 146 8.67 9.34 1.42
C THR A 146 8.19 10.09 0.16
N PRO A 147 8.53 9.64 -1.06
CA PRO A 147 8.13 10.33 -2.30
C PRO A 147 6.64 10.13 -2.62
N SER A 148 5.93 9.23 -1.92
CA SER A 148 4.48 8.98 -2.08
C SER A 148 3.59 10.17 -1.65
N TRP A 149 4.20 11.32 -1.38
CA TRP A 149 3.54 12.60 -1.24
C TRP A 149 3.67 13.42 -2.54
N PRO A 150 2.79 13.27 -3.54
CA PRO A 150 2.01 14.45 -3.86
C PRO A 150 1.02 14.61 -2.73
N GLY A 151 1.02 15.77 -2.08
CA GLY A 151 -0.16 16.07 -1.29
C GLY A 151 -1.41 16.01 -2.16
N PRO A 152 -2.61 15.98 -1.57
CA PRO A 152 -3.73 16.56 -2.24
C PRO A 152 -3.21 17.91 -2.66
N GLN A 153 -3.14 18.10 -3.96
CA GLN A 153 -3.35 19.42 -4.48
C GLN A 153 -4.80 19.69 -4.08
N TRP A 154 -5.12 20.01 -2.81
CA TRP A 154 -6.49 20.31 -2.39
C TRP A 154 -7.10 21.36 -3.31
N PRO A 155 -6.34 22.37 -3.81
CA PRO A 155 -6.78 23.19 -4.93
C PRO A 155 -7.30 22.37 -6.14
N ARG A 156 -6.58 21.33 -6.56
CA ARG A 156 -7.00 20.39 -7.61
C ARG A 156 -8.20 19.53 -7.22
N VAL A 157 -8.31 19.10 -5.96
CA VAL A 157 -9.49 18.36 -5.48
C VAL A 157 -10.73 19.25 -5.50
N ILE A 158 -10.57 20.52 -5.11
CA ILE A 158 -11.64 21.54 -5.16
C ILE A 158 -12.07 21.78 -6.61
N GLU A 159 -11.14 21.82 -7.57
CA GLU A 159 -11.47 21.87 -9.01
C GLU A 159 -12.31 20.66 -9.50
N LEU A 160 -12.31 19.54 -8.76
CA LEU A 160 -13.09 18.35 -9.07
C LEU A 160 -14.44 18.28 -8.32
N ALA A 161 -14.82 19.33 -7.59
CA ALA A 161 -15.98 19.32 -6.69
C ALA A 161 -17.29 18.89 -7.39
N ASP A 162 -17.59 19.45 -8.55
CA ASP A 162 -18.79 19.06 -9.32
C ASP A 162 -18.77 17.58 -9.72
N ARG A 163 -17.61 17.03 -10.10
CA ARG A 163 -17.49 15.60 -10.45
C ARG A 163 -17.65 14.70 -9.24
N LEU A 164 -17.10 15.09 -8.10
CA LEU A 164 -17.25 14.36 -6.84
C LEU A 164 -18.71 14.39 -6.37
N ALA A 165 -19.41 15.51 -6.59
CA ALA A 165 -20.84 15.60 -6.31
C ALA A 165 -21.68 14.72 -7.25
N ASP A 166 -21.38 14.71 -8.55
CA ASP A 166 -22.06 13.84 -9.53
C ASP A 166 -21.83 12.35 -9.24
N LEU A 167 -20.69 11.99 -8.63
CA LEU A 167 -20.37 10.64 -8.17
C LEU A 167 -21.02 10.28 -6.82
N GLY A 168 -21.70 11.22 -6.16
CA GLY A 168 -22.33 11.01 -4.86
C GLY A 168 -21.37 10.95 -3.67
N VAL A 169 -20.11 11.36 -3.86
CA VAL A 169 -19.08 11.38 -2.80
C VAL A 169 -19.31 12.53 -1.83
N VAL A 170 -19.88 13.64 -2.32
CA VAL A 170 -20.25 14.84 -1.54
C VAL A 170 -21.55 15.43 -2.04
N ILE A 171 -22.23 16.24 -1.22
CA ILE A 171 -23.27 17.14 -1.71
C ILE A 171 -22.66 18.36 -2.44
N ARG A 172 -23.37 18.89 -3.44
CA ARG A 172 -22.92 20.07 -4.19
C ARG A 172 -22.72 21.27 -3.25
N GLY A 173 -21.60 21.98 -3.38
CA GLY A 173 -21.26 23.13 -2.54
C GLY A 173 -20.49 22.79 -1.26
N TRP A 174 -20.39 21.50 -0.87
CA TRP A 174 -19.71 21.12 0.38
C TRP A 174 -18.20 21.36 0.31
N LEU A 175 -17.54 20.97 -0.79
CA LEU A 175 -16.10 21.15 -0.94
C LEU A 175 -15.73 22.64 -1.01
N GLU A 176 -16.52 23.44 -1.71
CA GLU A 176 -16.32 24.89 -1.82
C GLU A 176 -16.49 25.58 -0.46
N ALA A 177 -17.50 25.19 0.32
CA ALA A 177 -17.75 25.75 1.64
C ALA A 177 -16.63 25.45 2.65
N ASN A 178 -15.89 24.36 2.46
CA ASN A 178 -14.83 23.91 3.37
C ASN A 178 -13.41 24.07 2.77
N ALA A 179 -13.29 24.64 1.57
CA ALA A 179 -12.06 24.68 0.78
C ALA A 179 -10.87 25.31 1.52
N GLU A 180 -11.10 26.42 2.22
CA GLU A 180 -10.08 27.14 2.99
C GLU A 180 -9.54 26.27 4.13
N THR A 181 -10.44 25.65 4.90
CA THR A 181 -10.06 24.76 6.02
C THR A 181 -9.28 23.54 5.53
N LEU A 182 -9.76 22.88 4.47
CA LEU A 182 -9.13 21.69 3.89
C LEU A 182 -7.74 22.00 3.33
N THR A 183 -7.58 23.15 2.67
CA THR A 183 -6.29 23.58 2.13
C THR A 183 -5.31 23.98 3.24
N ALA A 184 -5.79 24.68 4.27
CA ALA A 184 -4.97 25.10 5.40
C ALA A 184 -4.45 23.89 6.19
N VAL A 185 -5.32 22.95 6.56
CA VAL A 185 -4.92 21.77 7.35
C VAL A 185 -3.95 20.88 6.58
N ASP A 186 -4.09 20.74 5.26
CA ASP A 186 -3.12 19.98 4.48
C ASP A 186 -1.76 20.67 4.42
N ALA A 187 -1.72 22.01 4.33
CA ALA A 187 -0.47 22.75 4.33
C ALA A 187 0.33 22.51 5.63
N GLU A 188 -0.35 22.33 6.77
CA GLU A 188 0.27 22.01 8.06
C GLU A 188 0.95 20.63 8.10
N ALA A 189 0.54 19.70 7.23
CA ALA A 189 1.12 18.36 7.19
C ALA A 189 2.62 18.40 6.89
N GLY A 190 3.09 19.38 6.11
CA GLY A 190 4.52 19.58 5.85
C GLY A 190 5.32 19.90 7.11
N THR A 191 4.79 20.76 7.98
CA THR A 191 5.43 21.14 9.25
C THR A 191 5.38 20.01 10.27
N ALA A 192 4.28 19.27 10.36
CA ALA A 192 4.17 18.12 11.27
C ALA A 192 5.21 17.01 10.96
N LEU A 193 5.57 16.85 9.68
CA LEU A 193 6.59 15.90 9.22
C LEU A 193 8.04 16.38 9.41
N GLU A 194 8.25 17.67 9.72
CA GLU A 194 9.59 18.22 9.93
C GLU A 194 10.15 17.94 11.33
N LEU A 195 9.27 17.62 12.29
CA LEU A 195 9.61 17.57 13.71
C LEU A 195 10.10 16.19 14.18
N ASP A 196 9.54 15.08 13.65
CA ASP A 196 9.99 13.72 13.94
C ASP A 196 9.62 12.78 12.78
N ALA A 197 10.56 11.92 12.38
CA ALA A 197 10.39 11.07 11.20
C ALA A 197 10.71 9.60 11.50
N HIS A 198 9.75 8.75 11.15
CA HIS A 198 9.81 7.30 11.31
C HIS A 198 9.98 6.62 9.96
N LEU A 199 10.52 5.40 9.98
CA LEU A 199 10.44 4.53 8.81
C LEU A 199 8.96 4.17 8.59
N VAL A 200 8.46 4.47 7.40
CA VAL A 200 7.10 4.13 6.97
C VAL A 200 7.16 3.23 5.74
N HIS A 201 6.20 2.32 5.62
CA HIS A 201 6.03 1.48 4.44
C HIS A 201 5.62 2.33 3.22
N GLY A 202 4.78 3.34 3.45
CA GLY A 202 4.35 4.31 2.42
C GLY A 202 3.36 3.75 1.39
N ASP A 203 3.04 2.46 1.49
CA ASP A 203 2.01 1.78 0.71
C ASP A 203 1.36 0.60 1.49
N PHE A 204 1.02 0.82 2.76
CA PHE A 204 0.44 -0.23 3.58
C PHE A 204 -1.01 -0.52 3.14
N ARG A 205 -1.21 -1.72 2.60
CA ARG A 205 -2.53 -2.29 2.28
C ARG A 205 -2.58 -3.79 2.63
N SER A 206 -3.78 -4.38 2.59
CA SER A 206 -4.01 -5.80 2.90
C SER A 206 -3.26 -6.76 1.97
N ASP A 207 -3.02 -6.38 0.72
CA ASP A 207 -2.26 -7.14 -0.27
C ASP A 207 -0.74 -7.06 -0.08
N ASN A 208 -0.27 -6.14 0.77
CA ASN A 208 1.13 -5.97 1.14
C ASN A 208 1.46 -6.56 2.53
N LEU A 209 0.52 -7.26 3.17
CA LEU A 209 0.72 -7.93 4.45
C LEU A 209 0.43 -9.43 4.32
N CYS A 210 1.40 -10.26 4.68
CA CYS A 210 1.14 -11.67 4.96
C CYS A 210 1.38 -12.00 6.44
N ILE A 211 0.74 -13.06 6.90
CA ILE A 211 0.82 -13.53 8.28
C ILE A 211 1.41 -14.93 8.27
N LEU A 212 2.51 -15.10 9.01
CA LEU A 212 3.15 -16.38 9.25
C LEU A 212 2.71 -16.97 10.58
N GLY A 213 2.71 -18.29 10.65
CA GLY A 213 2.32 -19.05 11.83
C GLY A 213 0.83 -19.41 11.86
N ASN A 214 0.50 -20.54 12.49
CA ASN A 214 -0.85 -21.11 12.47
C ASN A 214 -1.61 -20.93 13.81
N THR A 215 -0.90 -20.81 14.95
CA THR A 215 -1.48 -20.54 16.29
C THR A 215 -0.44 -19.94 17.26
N GLY A 216 -0.84 -19.05 18.16
CA GLY A 216 -0.01 -18.51 19.27
C GLY A 216 0.97 -17.40 18.89
N GLU A 217 1.93 -17.69 18.02
CA GLU A 217 3.01 -16.78 17.64
C GLU A 217 2.88 -16.36 16.17
N ARG A 218 1.76 -15.69 15.85
CA ARG A 218 1.53 -15.14 14.50
C ARG A 218 2.27 -13.82 14.32
N GLU A 219 3.00 -13.71 13.21
CA GLU A 219 3.77 -12.52 12.86
C GLU A 219 3.38 -12.00 11.48
N GLY A 220 3.28 -10.68 11.35
CA GLY A 220 3.16 -10.03 10.05
C GLY A 220 4.51 -9.93 9.35
N ARG A 221 4.48 -10.04 8.01
CA ARG A 221 5.55 -9.59 7.11
C ARG A 221 4.95 -8.65 6.09
N LEU A 222 5.63 -7.53 5.89
CA LEU A 222 5.27 -6.51 4.91
C LEU A 222 6.09 -6.70 3.65
N VAL A 223 5.45 -6.63 2.50
CA VAL A 223 6.08 -6.74 1.18
C VAL A 223 5.82 -5.50 0.35
N ASP A 224 6.60 -5.32 -0.71
CA ASP A 224 6.49 -4.19 -1.63
C ASP A 224 6.86 -2.84 -0.99
N TRP A 225 8.11 -2.76 -0.52
CA TRP A 225 8.69 -1.55 0.09
C TRP A 225 9.11 -0.49 -0.95
N SER A 226 8.59 -0.56 -2.17
CA SER A 226 8.90 0.36 -3.27
C SER A 226 8.70 1.83 -2.88
N HIS A 227 7.65 2.11 -2.10
CA HIS A 227 7.25 3.45 -1.67
C HIS A 227 7.70 3.82 -0.26
N ALA A 228 8.54 3.02 0.37
CA ALA A 228 8.98 3.27 1.74
C ALA A 228 9.87 4.51 1.85
N GLY A 229 9.84 5.14 3.02
CA GLY A 229 10.50 6.41 3.23
C GLY A 229 10.47 6.88 4.69
N ALA A 230 10.87 8.13 4.90
CA ALA A 230 10.71 8.81 6.18
C ALA A 230 9.36 9.55 6.23
N GLY A 231 8.56 9.34 7.29
CA GLY A 231 7.23 9.93 7.45
C GLY A 231 6.75 9.98 8.90
N HIS A 232 5.50 10.42 9.11
CA HIS A 232 4.85 10.47 10.43
C HIS A 232 4.63 9.05 11.00
N GLU A 233 4.69 8.86 12.32
CA GLU A 233 4.50 7.52 12.94
C GLU A 233 3.14 6.87 12.60
N LEU A 234 2.11 7.70 12.37
CA LEU A 234 0.77 7.24 11.99
C LEU A 234 0.56 7.13 10.47
N HIS A 235 1.58 7.37 9.63
CA HIS A 235 1.43 7.38 8.17
C HIS A 235 0.77 6.11 7.64
N ASP A 236 1.36 4.96 7.96
CA ASP A 236 0.88 3.68 7.45
C ASP A 236 -0.49 3.30 8.04
N LEU A 237 -0.76 3.68 9.29
CA LEU A 237 -2.09 3.49 9.88
C LEU A 237 -3.13 4.32 9.13
N VAL A 238 -2.84 5.60 8.87
CA VAL A 238 -3.78 6.49 8.19
C VAL A 238 -4.04 6.04 6.76
N GLN A 239 -3.01 5.58 6.05
CA GLN A 239 -3.16 5.06 4.70
C GLN A 239 -3.98 3.76 4.64
N LEU A 240 -3.85 2.90 5.67
CA LEU A 240 -4.53 1.62 5.75
C LEU A 240 -6.01 1.72 6.13
N LEU A 241 -6.39 2.61 7.05
CA LEU A 241 -7.72 2.59 7.65
C LEU A 241 -8.89 2.64 6.63
N PRO A 242 -8.84 3.45 5.56
CA PRO A 242 -9.92 3.49 4.57
C PRO A 242 -10.11 2.16 3.82
N THR A 243 -9.01 1.52 3.42
CA THR A 243 -9.07 0.21 2.74
C THR A 243 -9.51 -0.89 3.72
N LEU A 244 -9.00 -0.85 4.95
CA LEU A 244 -9.40 -1.79 5.99
C LEU A 244 -10.91 -1.70 6.29
N HIS A 245 -11.49 -0.50 6.28
CA HIS A 245 -12.92 -0.32 6.47
C HIS A 245 -13.75 -0.92 5.33
N LEU A 246 -13.33 -0.74 4.07
CA LEU A 246 -13.96 -1.40 2.91
C LEU A 246 -13.91 -2.93 3.00
N GLU A 247 -12.90 -3.46 3.66
CA GLU A 247 -12.71 -4.90 3.88
C GLU A 247 -13.44 -5.44 5.11
N GLY A 248 -14.35 -4.63 5.71
CA GLY A 248 -15.15 -5.01 6.87
C GLY A 248 -14.50 -4.67 8.22
N GLY A 249 -13.43 -3.87 8.22
CA GLY A 249 -12.82 -3.29 9.41
C GLY A 249 -13.63 -2.13 10.01
N PRO A 250 -13.20 -1.63 11.18
CA PRO A 250 -13.88 -0.52 11.85
C PRO A 250 -13.85 0.76 11.02
N PRO A 251 -14.82 1.67 11.19
CA PRO A 251 -14.78 2.99 10.58
C PRO A 251 -13.51 3.76 10.99
N PRO A 252 -12.81 4.43 10.06
CA PRO A 252 -11.54 5.12 10.36
C PRO A 252 -11.64 6.14 11.50
N TRP A 253 -12.74 6.92 11.53
CA TRP A 253 -13.01 7.94 12.55
C TRP A 253 -13.25 7.39 13.97
N GLN A 254 -13.47 6.08 14.12
CA GLN A 254 -13.54 5.44 15.43
C GLN A 254 -12.16 4.97 15.93
N VAL A 255 -11.18 4.86 15.03
CA VAL A 255 -9.84 4.35 15.34
C VAL A 255 -8.83 5.46 15.52
N CYS A 256 -8.88 6.46 14.64
CA CYS A 256 -7.89 7.53 14.57
C CYS A 256 -8.59 8.82 14.14
N THR A 257 -8.48 9.90 14.90
CA THR A 257 -8.99 11.23 14.50
C THR A 257 -7.90 12.28 14.40
N GLU A 258 -6.65 11.90 14.68
CA GLU A 258 -5.49 12.79 14.69
C GLU A 258 -4.23 12.09 14.14
N PRO A 259 -3.29 12.82 13.51
CA PRO A 259 -3.37 14.25 13.24
C PRO A 259 -4.20 14.56 11.98
N ALA A 260 -5.15 15.47 12.08
CA ALA A 260 -5.99 15.91 10.95
C ALA A 260 -5.18 16.32 9.69
N PRO A 261 -4.02 17.00 9.80
CA PRO A 261 -3.15 17.26 8.64
C PRO A 261 -2.74 16.03 7.84
N LEU A 262 -2.38 14.92 8.51
CA LEU A 262 -1.99 13.69 7.83
C LEU A 262 -3.19 13.00 7.17
N ILE A 263 -4.35 13.01 7.83
CA ILE A 263 -5.61 12.47 7.30
C ILE A 263 -6.01 13.24 6.05
N ALA A 264 -6.00 14.58 6.12
CA ALA A 264 -6.30 15.46 5.00
C ALA A 264 -5.37 15.18 3.81
N ARG A 265 -4.08 15.02 4.08
CA ARG A 265 -3.10 14.71 3.06
C ARG A 265 -3.40 13.37 2.37
N LEU A 266 -3.58 12.31 3.14
CA LEU A 266 -3.69 10.97 2.57
C LEU A 266 -5.06 10.68 1.92
N ALA A 267 -6.06 11.53 2.15
CA ALA A 267 -7.36 11.48 1.47
C ALA A 267 -7.32 11.88 -0.02
N GLY A 268 -6.42 12.80 -0.39
CA GLY A 268 -6.38 13.42 -1.72
C GLY A 268 -6.27 12.45 -2.91
N PRO A 269 -5.36 11.46 -2.87
CA PRO A 269 -5.18 10.52 -3.97
C PRO A 269 -6.45 9.74 -4.34
N SER A 270 -7.23 9.24 -3.38
CA SER A 270 -8.48 8.52 -3.69
C SER A 270 -9.52 9.44 -4.32
N LEU A 271 -9.61 10.70 -3.88
CA LEU A 271 -10.53 11.69 -4.42
C LEU A 271 -10.23 11.98 -5.90
N GLN A 272 -8.95 12.21 -6.23
CA GLN A 272 -8.55 12.44 -7.61
C GLN A 272 -8.78 11.20 -8.48
N ARG A 273 -8.44 10.00 -7.97
CA ARG A 273 -8.61 8.74 -8.70
C ARG A 273 -10.07 8.38 -8.92
N ALA A 274 -10.99 8.75 -8.03
CA ALA A 274 -12.43 8.57 -8.23
C ALA A 274 -12.92 9.30 -9.49
N CYS A 275 -12.33 10.45 -9.82
CA CYS A 275 -12.69 11.26 -10.98
C CYS A 275 -12.00 10.86 -12.31
N VAL A 276 -11.16 9.82 -12.32
CA VAL A 276 -10.51 9.33 -13.54
C VAL A 276 -11.52 8.53 -14.37
N SER A 277 -11.72 8.96 -15.62
CA SER A 277 -12.64 8.31 -16.57
C SER A 277 -12.05 7.05 -17.18
N GLU A 278 -10.75 7.01 -17.45
CA GLU A 278 -10.06 5.90 -18.12
C GLU A 278 -9.61 4.81 -17.13
N GLN A 279 -10.56 4.16 -16.46
CA GLN A 279 -10.28 3.02 -15.58
C GLN A 279 -11.44 2.01 -15.58
N PRO A 280 -11.17 0.72 -15.28
CA PRO A 280 -12.22 -0.28 -15.15
C PRO A 280 -13.30 0.13 -14.14
N ASP A 281 -14.57 -0.14 -14.44
CA ASP A 281 -15.68 0.32 -13.59
C ASP A 281 -15.60 -0.20 -12.15
N TRP A 282 -15.13 -1.43 -11.95
CA TRP A 282 -14.95 -2.00 -10.61
C TRP A 282 -13.92 -1.22 -9.80
N LEU A 283 -12.83 -0.77 -10.45
CA LEU A 283 -11.77 0.00 -9.81
C LEU A 283 -12.23 1.44 -9.53
N ARG A 284 -13.01 2.02 -10.45
CA ARG A 284 -13.66 3.32 -10.23
C ARG A 284 -14.54 3.28 -8.97
N ARG A 285 -15.37 2.24 -8.82
CA ARG A 285 -16.23 2.06 -7.63
C ARG A 285 -15.42 2.01 -6.34
N VAL A 286 -14.31 1.24 -6.31
CA VAL A 286 -13.41 1.21 -5.15
C VAL A 286 -12.89 2.61 -4.80
N PHE A 287 -12.48 3.42 -5.78
CA PHE A 287 -12.03 4.79 -5.49
C PHE A 287 -13.14 5.73 -5.04
N VAL A 288 -14.36 5.58 -5.57
CA VAL A 288 -15.54 6.33 -5.09
C VAL A 288 -15.81 6.00 -3.63
N ASP A 289 -15.81 4.71 -3.26
CA ASP A 289 -16.06 4.29 -1.89
C ASP A 289 -14.94 4.78 -0.94
N LEU A 290 -13.67 4.64 -1.34
CA LEU A 290 -12.53 5.19 -0.60
C LEU A 290 -12.62 6.70 -0.44
N ALA A 291 -13.03 7.43 -1.47
CA ALA A 291 -13.19 8.88 -1.43
C ALA A 291 -14.29 9.29 -0.42
N SER A 292 -15.43 8.61 -0.43
CA SER A 292 -16.53 8.83 0.53
C SER A 292 -16.10 8.56 1.97
N ILE A 293 -15.38 7.46 2.21
CA ILE A 293 -14.84 7.12 3.53
C ILE A 293 -13.86 8.18 4.00
N ASN A 294 -12.92 8.58 3.14
CA ASN A 294 -11.89 9.56 3.47
C ASN A 294 -12.46 10.94 3.78
N LEU A 295 -13.46 11.42 3.03
CA LEU A 295 -14.09 12.70 3.34
C LEU A 295 -14.95 12.65 4.60
N THR A 296 -15.67 11.55 4.83
CA THR A 296 -16.43 11.37 6.08
C THR A 296 -15.50 11.37 7.29
N TRP A 297 -14.37 10.68 7.17
CA TRP A 297 -13.35 10.66 8.18
C TRP A 297 -12.73 12.04 8.42
N LEU A 298 -12.37 12.75 7.36
CA LEU A 298 -11.79 14.08 7.46
C LEU A 298 -12.78 15.09 8.07
N ALA A 299 -14.06 15.01 7.71
CA ALA A 299 -15.11 15.83 8.31
C ALA A 299 -15.22 15.58 9.82
N ALA A 300 -15.18 14.31 10.24
CA ALA A 300 -15.19 13.95 11.66
C ALA A 300 -13.94 14.46 12.40
N ALA A 301 -12.75 14.33 11.80
CA ALA A 301 -11.50 14.81 12.39
C ALA A 301 -11.46 16.34 12.57
N LEU A 302 -12.08 17.08 11.64
CA LEU A 302 -12.10 18.54 11.63
C LEU A 302 -13.34 19.17 12.28
N GLY A 303 -14.33 18.36 12.69
CA GLY A 303 -15.62 18.86 13.17
C GLY A 303 -16.46 19.58 12.10
N LEU A 304 -16.29 19.21 10.83
CA LEU A 304 -17.06 19.76 9.71
C LEU A 304 -18.41 19.03 9.57
N PRO A 305 -19.41 19.65 8.90
CA PRO A 305 -20.62 18.94 8.49
C PRO A 305 -20.29 17.70 7.66
N LEU A 306 -21.10 16.63 7.77
CA LEU A 306 -20.88 15.43 6.95
C LEU A 306 -20.95 15.75 5.44
N PRO A 307 -20.06 15.17 4.60
CA PRO A 307 -20.05 15.43 3.16
C PRO A 307 -21.33 14.98 2.46
N VAL A 308 -21.95 13.91 2.96
CA VAL A 308 -23.28 13.45 2.59
C VAL A 308 -24.04 13.21 3.91
N PRO A 309 -25.10 13.98 4.20
CA PRO A 309 -25.90 13.77 5.40
C PRO A 309 -26.57 12.39 5.41
N ASP A 310 -26.69 11.78 6.59
CA ASP A 310 -27.49 10.55 6.75
C ASP A 310 -28.93 10.81 6.32
N GLN A 311 -29.43 10.03 5.37
CA GLN A 311 -30.81 10.16 4.87
C GLN A 311 -31.85 9.90 5.97
N ASP A 312 -31.47 9.19 7.03
CA ASP A 312 -32.33 8.88 8.19
C ASP A 312 -32.44 10.03 9.21
N ALA A 313 -31.62 11.09 9.09
CA ALA A 313 -31.67 12.24 10.00
C ALA A 313 -32.68 13.33 9.58
N LEU A 314 -33.37 13.14 8.45
CA LEU A 314 -34.35 14.08 7.89
C LEU A 314 -35.77 13.48 7.77
N GLY A 315 -36.01 12.32 8.41
CA GLY A 315 -37.30 11.63 8.47
C GLY A 315 -38.06 11.87 9.77
#